data_AF-A0AA50HT33-F1
#
_entry.id   AF-A0AA50HT33-F1
#
_cell.length_a   1.000
_cell.length_b   1.000
_cell.length_c   1.000
_cell.angle_alpha   90.00
_cell.angle_beta   90.00
_cell.angle_gamma   90.00
#
_symmetry.space_group_name_H-M   'P 1'
#
loop_
_entity.id
_entity.type
_entity.pdbx_description
1 polymer ?
#
loop_
_entity_poly.entity_id
_entity_poly.type
_entity_poly.pdbx_seq_one_letter_code
_entity_poly.pdbx_strand_id
1 'polypeptide(L)'
;MVLWHLRQGKLWQLILGGISLACAGSVKWNGFAFLLGVYLLWAIAWVKPFFNQGWTKGERQANSVQPLDGDRQNNQDFLSRWLIISPLQFAIWLVLVPVITYSVIWIPHLLMNGEYASLEGFWRIQRETWQYHRRVGNSPDIHPYCSPWYSWLVMARPIAYFYQKSGQFGLINDVHAMANPILLWFSTGAMALLTGTVIWQKIRQFSSQAINESLRGLLSTLRSITPLICSPG
;
A
#
# COMPACT_ATOMS: atom_id res chain seq x y z
N MET A 1 2.01 -27.38 -17.72
CA MET A 1 0.65 -27.43 -17.12
C MET A 1 0.59 -26.78 -15.72
N VAL A 2 1.50 -27.11 -14.79
CA VAL A 2 1.55 -26.53 -13.42
C VAL A 2 1.77 -25.01 -13.39
N LEU A 3 2.67 -24.47 -14.23
CA LEU A 3 2.90 -23.01 -14.32
C LEU A 3 1.68 -22.23 -14.86
N TRP A 4 0.86 -22.87 -15.70
CA TRP A 4 -0.37 -22.27 -16.21
C TRP A 4 -1.46 -22.24 -15.13
N HIS A 5 -1.57 -23.29 -14.32
CA HIS A 5 -2.48 -23.35 -13.16
C HIS A 5 -2.10 -22.34 -12.07
N LEU A 6 -0.80 -22.18 -11.78
CA LEU A 6 -0.29 -21.17 -10.84
C LEU A 6 -0.47 -19.73 -11.36
N ARG A 7 -0.52 -19.52 -12.68
CA ARG A 7 -0.78 -18.22 -13.31
C ARG A 7 -2.28 -17.90 -13.36
N GLN A 8 -3.14 -18.90 -13.54
CA GLN A 8 -4.61 -18.79 -13.51
C GLN A 8 -5.13 -18.41 -12.11
N GLY A 9 -4.61 -19.01 -11.04
CA GLY A 9 -5.01 -18.68 -9.67
C GLY A 9 -4.75 -17.22 -9.27
N LYS A 10 -3.66 -16.64 -9.80
CA LYS A 10 -3.30 -15.23 -9.57
C LYS A 10 -4.20 -14.25 -10.32
N LEU A 11 -4.76 -14.66 -11.46
CA LEU A 11 -5.60 -13.80 -12.29
C LEU A 11 -6.93 -13.49 -11.62
N TRP A 12 -7.60 -14.53 -11.10
CA TRP A 12 -8.89 -14.38 -10.42
C TRP A 12 -8.80 -13.48 -9.21
N GLN A 13 -7.69 -13.54 -8.47
CA GLN A 13 -7.45 -12.67 -7.32
C GLN A 13 -7.27 -11.20 -7.72
N LEU A 14 -6.62 -10.93 -8.85
CA LEU A 14 -6.49 -9.57 -9.38
C LEU A 14 -7.84 -9.02 -9.88
N ILE A 15 -8.63 -9.85 -10.56
CA ILE A 15 -9.99 -9.49 -11.00
C ILE A 15 -10.85 -9.15 -9.78
N LEU A 16 -10.91 -10.07 -8.81
CA LEU A 16 -11.70 -9.88 -7.59
C LEU A 16 -11.22 -8.66 -6.82
N GLY A 17 -9.90 -8.48 -6.68
CA GLY A 17 -9.31 -7.29 -6.07
C GLY A 17 -9.73 -6.01 -6.78
N GLY A 18 -9.68 -5.97 -8.12
CA GLY A 18 -10.12 -4.82 -8.90
C GLY A 18 -11.61 -4.49 -8.70
N ILE A 19 -12.48 -5.51 -8.74
CA ILE A 19 -13.92 -5.35 -8.49
C ILE A 19 -14.18 -4.85 -7.07
N SER A 20 -13.58 -5.49 -6.06
CA SER A 20 -13.77 -5.11 -4.66
C SER A 20 -13.31 -3.67 -4.37
N LEU A 21 -12.19 -3.26 -4.97
CA LEU A 21 -11.67 -1.90 -4.84
C LEU A 21 -12.59 -0.86 -5.51
N ALA A 22 -13.16 -1.19 -6.67
CA ALA A 22 -14.17 -0.33 -7.31
C ALA A 22 -15.43 -0.21 -6.48
N CYS A 23 -15.95 -1.32 -5.94
CA CYS A 23 -17.09 -1.31 -5.03
C CYS A 23 -16.82 -0.43 -3.80
N ALA A 24 -15.62 -0.51 -3.22
CA ALA A 24 -15.23 0.35 -2.10
C ALA A 24 -15.24 1.84 -2.49
N GLY A 25 -14.66 2.18 -3.65
CA GLY A 25 -14.66 3.54 -4.19
C GLY A 25 -16.05 4.09 -4.52
N SER A 26 -16.97 3.23 -4.99
CA SER A 26 -18.37 3.58 -5.26
C SER A 26 -19.17 3.90 -4.00
N VAL A 27 -18.90 3.22 -2.88
CA VAL A 27 -19.59 3.50 -1.60
C VAL A 27 -19.07 4.79 -0.96
N LYS A 28 -17.74 4.95 -0.89
CA LYS A 28 -17.08 6.16 -0.39
C LYS A 28 -15.79 6.38 -1.15
N TRP A 29 -15.53 7.60 -1.61
CA TRP A 29 -14.32 7.93 -2.36
C TRP A 29 -13.01 7.69 -1.58
N ASN A 30 -13.04 7.61 -0.24
CA ASN A 30 -11.90 7.14 0.55
C ASN A 30 -11.43 5.73 0.15
N GLY A 31 -12.30 4.91 -0.43
CA GLY A 31 -11.95 3.61 -1.00
C GLY A 31 -10.91 3.69 -2.12
N PHE A 32 -10.86 4.80 -2.87
CA PHE A 32 -9.83 5.02 -3.90
C PHE A 32 -8.42 5.18 -3.31
N ALA A 33 -8.29 5.51 -2.02
CA ALA A 33 -6.98 5.55 -1.37
C ALA A 33 -6.30 4.17 -1.33
N PHE A 34 -7.08 3.09 -1.24
CA PHE A 34 -6.54 1.73 -1.33
C PHE A 34 -5.98 1.43 -2.73
N LEU A 35 -6.67 1.87 -3.80
CA LEU A 35 -6.17 1.78 -5.18
C LEU A 35 -4.87 2.57 -5.35
N LEU A 36 -4.83 3.80 -4.84
CA LEU A 36 -3.62 4.61 -4.85
C LEU A 36 -2.46 3.91 -4.13
N GLY A 37 -2.71 3.31 -2.97
CA GLY A 37 -1.72 2.53 -2.23
C GLY A 37 -1.17 1.35 -3.06
N VAL A 38 -2.04 0.60 -3.73
CA VAL A 38 -1.64 -0.50 -4.63
C VAL A 38 -0.80 0.03 -5.80
N TYR A 39 -1.17 1.16 -6.39
CA TYR A 39 -0.43 1.77 -7.50
C TYR A 39 0.96 2.25 -7.07
N LEU A 40 1.07 2.86 -5.89
CA LEU A 40 2.35 3.28 -5.32
C LEU A 40 3.26 2.10 -5.02
N LEU A 41 2.73 1.03 -4.42
CA LEU A 41 3.50 -0.19 -4.18
C LEU A 41 4.00 -0.78 -5.50
N TRP A 42 3.11 -0.91 -6.50
CA TRP A 42 3.47 -1.38 -7.84
C TRP A 42 4.57 -0.54 -8.49
N ALA A 43 4.45 0.80 -8.44
CA ALA A 43 5.48 1.71 -8.94
C ALA A 43 6.83 1.49 -8.24
N ILE A 44 6.85 1.37 -6.90
CA ILE A 44 8.07 1.12 -6.12
C ILE A 44 8.74 -0.20 -6.55
N ALA A 45 7.97 -1.24 -6.84
CA ALA A 45 8.55 -2.52 -7.28
C ALA A 45 9.19 -2.45 -8.67
N TRP A 46 8.67 -1.62 -9.57
CA TRP A 46 9.25 -1.38 -10.90
C TRP A 46 10.48 -0.47 -10.85
N VAL A 47 10.57 0.41 -9.86
CA VAL A 47 11.72 1.28 -9.64
C VAL A 47 12.96 0.49 -9.19
N LYS A 48 12.80 -0.54 -8.35
CA LYS A 48 13.91 -1.37 -7.85
C LYS A 48 14.84 -1.97 -8.93
N PRO A 49 14.35 -2.64 -9.99
CA PRO A 49 15.23 -3.18 -11.03
C PRO A 49 15.94 -2.09 -11.85
N PHE A 50 15.35 -0.91 -12.00
CA PHE A 50 15.99 0.22 -12.68
C PHE A 50 17.23 0.73 -11.92
N PHE A 51 17.16 0.83 -10.58
CA PHE A 51 18.30 1.25 -9.77
C PHE A 51 19.35 0.13 -9.55
N ASN A 52 18.93 -1.13 -9.43
CA ASN A 52 19.84 -2.27 -9.26
C ASN A 52 20.59 -2.70 -10.54
N GLN A 53 20.14 -2.29 -11.73
CA GLN A 53 20.84 -2.58 -12.99
C GLN A 53 22.20 -1.87 -13.10
N GLY A 54 22.38 -0.73 -12.43
CA GLY A 54 23.67 -0.02 -12.37
C GLY A 54 24.69 -0.69 -11.44
N TRP A 55 24.23 -1.36 -10.37
CA TRP A 55 25.10 -1.93 -9.34
C TRP A 55 25.51 -3.38 -9.63
N THR A 56 24.62 -4.17 -10.22
CA THR A 56 24.88 -5.60 -10.52
C THR A 56 25.86 -5.85 -11.67
N LYS A 57 26.14 -4.84 -12.51
CA LYS A 57 27.19 -4.94 -13.55
C LYS A 57 28.61 -4.91 -12.96
N GLY A 58 28.82 -4.23 -11.83
CA GLY A 58 30.14 -4.15 -11.19
C GLY A 58 30.56 -5.41 -10.44
N GLU A 59 29.60 -6.17 -9.90
CA GLU A 59 29.88 -7.31 -9.02
C GLU A 59 29.99 -8.66 -9.75
N ARG A 60 29.41 -8.78 -10.96
CA ARG A 60 29.51 -10.02 -11.76
C ARG A 60 30.90 -10.30 -12.32
N GLN A 61 31.75 -9.28 -12.47
CA GLN A 61 33.09 -9.46 -13.01
C GLN A 61 34.12 -9.86 -11.93
N ALA A 62 33.81 -9.68 -10.64
CA ALA A 62 34.74 -9.94 -9.54
C ALA A 62 34.58 -11.32 -8.86
N ASN A 63 33.46 -12.02 -9.05
CA ASN A 63 33.16 -13.28 -8.34
C ASN A 63 32.82 -14.42 -9.31
N SER A 64 33.81 -14.92 -10.05
CA SER A 64 33.75 -16.20 -10.78
C SER A 64 34.10 -17.42 -9.90
N VAL A 65 34.03 -17.28 -8.57
CA VAL A 65 34.19 -18.40 -7.64
C VAL A 65 32.81 -19.03 -7.38
N GLN A 66 32.71 -20.31 -7.72
CA GLN A 66 31.51 -21.14 -7.63
C GLN A 66 30.83 -21.04 -6.24
N PRO A 67 29.50 -20.85 -6.15
CA PRO A 67 28.79 -20.95 -4.88
C PRO A 67 28.35 -22.40 -4.62
N LEU A 68 29.02 -23.06 -3.67
CA LEU A 68 28.41 -24.12 -2.87
C LEU A 68 27.65 -23.43 -1.73
N ASP A 69 26.36 -23.15 -1.92
CA ASP A 69 25.41 -22.87 -0.83
C ASP A 69 23.99 -22.88 -1.39
N GLY A 70 23.31 -24.02 -1.22
CA GLY A 70 21.97 -24.31 -1.73
C GLY A 70 20.82 -23.60 -1.00
N ASP A 71 21.07 -22.54 -0.24
CA ASP A 71 20.06 -21.91 0.63
C ASP A 71 19.72 -20.45 0.26
N ARG A 72 20.40 -19.87 -0.75
CA ARG A 72 20.17 -18.47 -1.18
C ARG A 72 19.04 -18.27 -2.18
N GLN A 73 18.45 -19.34 -2.72
CA GLN A 73 17.55 -19.23 -3.88
C GLN A 73 16.06 -19.02 -3.53
N ASN A 74 15.66 -19.19 -2.26
CA ASN A 74 14.25 -19.13 -1.85
C ASN A 74 13.79 -17.79 -1.23
N ASN A 75 14.72 -16.85 -1.00
CA ASN A 75 14.45 -15.52 -0.42
C ASN A 75 14.14 -14.44 -1.48
N GLN A 76 13.50 -14.80 -2.59
CA GLN A 76 12.83 -13.79 -3.41
C GLN A 76 11.61 -13.30 -2.63
N ASP A 77 11.74 -12.12 -2.01
CA ASP A 77 10.70 -11.38 -1.26
C ASP A 77 9.32 -11.70 -1.86
N PHE A 78 8.38 -12.25 -1.09
CA PHE A 78 6.99 -12.52 -1.54
C PHE A 78 6.42 -11.32 -2.33
N LEU A 79 6.70 -10.11 -1.86
CA LEU A 79 6.36 -8.85 -2.53
C LEU A 79 6.97 -8.73 -3.94
N SER A 80 8.23 -9.12 -4.15
CA SER A 80 8.84 -9.13 -5.50
C SER A 80 8.16 -10.12 -6.45
N ARG A 81 7.68 -11.27 -5.95
CA ARG A 81 6.94 -12.25 -6.77
C ARG A 81 5.52 -11.81 -7.14
N TRP A 82 4.90 -10.96 -6.31
CA TRP A 82 3.55 -10.43 -6.54
C TRP A 82 3.53 -9.13 -7.33
N LEU A 83 4.56 -8.29 -7.22
CA LEU A 83 4.59 -6.98 -7.86
C LEU A 83 5.23 -6.95 -9.26
N ILE A 84 5.89 -8.03 -9.70
CA ILE A 84 6.37 -8.17 -11.08
C ILE A 84 5.23 -8.74 -11.96
N ILE A 85 4.11 -8.03 -12.00
CA ILE A 85 3.06 -8.25 -13.01
C ILE A 85 3.41 -7.37 -14.21
N SER A 86 3.19 -7.87 -15.43
CA SER A 86 3.41 -7.06 -16.63
C SER A 86 2.56 -5.78 -16.57
N PRO A 87 3.07 -4.61 -17.01
CA PRO A 87 2.33 -3.35 -16.91
C PRO A 87 0.98 -3.41 -17.61
N LEU A 88 0.91 -4.13 -18.74
CA LEU A 88 -0.33 -4.37 -19.45
C LEU A 88 -1.34 -5.14 -18.59
N GLN A 89 -0.91 -6.21 -17.91
CA GLN A 89 -1.81 -7.02 -17.11
C GLN A 89 -2.26 -6.26 -15.84
N PHE A 90 -1.38 -5.45 -15.26
CA PHE A 90 -1.75 -4.53 -14.19
C PHE A 90 -2.80 -3.51 -14.66
N ALA A 91 -2.57 -2.87 -15.82
CA ALA A 91 -3.51 -1.90 -16.38
C ALA A 91 -4.89 -2.52 -16.68
N ILE A 92 -4.93 -3.74 -17.22
CA ILE A 92 -6.21 -4.41 -17.49
C ILE A 92 -6.97 -4.70 -16.18
N TRP A 93 -6.33 -5.33 -15.20
CA TRP A 93 -7.07 -5.85 -14.04
C TRP A 93 -7.22 -4.88 -12.88
N LEU A 94 -6.30 -3.92 -12.74
CA LEU A 94 -6.29 -2.96 -11.64
C LEU A 94 -6.52 -1.52 -12.08
N VAL A 95 -6.71 -1.24 -13.37
CA VAL A 95 -7.18 0.08 -13.85
C VAL A 95 -8.48 -0.07 -14.64
N LEU A 96 -8.48 -0.86 -15.71
CA LEU A 96 -9.64 -1.00 -16.59
C LEU A 96 -10.82 -1.68 -15.89
N VAL A 97 -10.61 -2.82 -15.22
CA VAL A 97 -11.69 -3.50 -14.48
C VAL A 97 -12.31 -2.59 -13.42
N PRO A 98 -11.54 -1.92 -12.52
CA PRO A 98 -12.14 -1.01 -11.57
C PRO A 98 -12.94 0.13 -12.19
N VAL A 99 -12.47 0.72 -13.30
CA VAL A 99 -13.18 1.78 -14.02
C VAL A 99 -14.51 1.28 -14.59
N ILE A 100 -14.52 0.09 -15.19
CA ILE A 100 -15.74 -0.52 -15.72
C ILE A 100 -16.71 -0.82 -14.58
N THR A 101 -16.25 -1.48 -13.51
CA THR A 101 -17.07 -1.82 -12.35
C THR A 101 -17.67 -0.57 -11.71
N TYR A 102 -16.87 0.47 -11.49
CA TYR A 102 -17.35 1.75 -10.97
C TYR A 102 -18.44 2.33 -11.86
N SER A 103 -18.20 2.42 -13.17
CA SER A 103 -19.15 2.98 -14.13
C SER A 103 -20.48 2.20 -14.16
N VAL A 104 -20.42 0.87 -14.11
CA VAL A 104 -21.61 0.00 -14.08
C VAL A 104 -22.44 0.22 -12.81
N ILE A 105 -21.80 0.36 -11.65
CA ILE A 105 -22.50 0.61 -10.37
C ILE A 105 -23.30 1.91 -10.41
N TRP A 106 -22.87 2.91 -11.18
CA TRP A 106 -23.58 4.18 -11.30
C TRP A 106 -24.78 4.14 -12.24
N ILE A 107 -24.89 3.16 -13.15
CA ILE A 107 -25.97 3.09 -14.16
C ILE A 107 -27.37 3.27 -13.55
N PRO A 108 -27.77 2.56 -12.48
CA PRO A 108 -29.09 2.73 -11.90
C PRO A 108 -29.37 4.16 -11.45
N HIS A 109 -28.39 4.83 -10.82
CA HIS A 109 -28.53 6.21 -10.37
C HIS A 109 -28.63 7.20 -11.53
N LEU A 110 -27.87 6.99 -12.61
CA LEU A 110 -27.93 7.83 -13.80
C LEU A 110 -29.26 7.66 -14.56
N LEU A 111 -29.84 6.45 -14.57
CA LEU A 111 -31.14 6.21 -15.19
C LEU A 111 -32.30 6.78 -14.37
N MET A 112 -32.20 6.74 -13.03
CA MET A 112 -33.18 7.36 -12.14
C MET A 112 -33.19 8.88 -12.27
N ASN A 113 -32.04 9.49 -12.56
CA ASN A 113 -31.89 10.93 -12.75
C ASN A 113 -31.57 11.22 -14.22
N GLY A 114 -32.61 11.26 -15.07
CA GLY A 114 -32.47 11.39 -16.53
C GLY A 114 -31.56 12.54 -17.00
N GLU A 115 -31.42 13.60 -16.21
CA GLU A 115 -30.48 14.70 -16.47
C GLU A 115 -29.01 14.26 -16.51
N TYR A 116 -28.65 13.16 -15.84
CA TYR A 116 -27.29 12.62 -15.77
C TYR A 116 -27.08 11.36 -16.64
N ALA A 117 -28.08 10.92 -17.41
CA ALA A 117 -28.02 9.67 -18.17
C ALA A 117 -26.98 9.65 -19.31
N SER A 118 -26.49 10.81 -19.75
CA SER A 118 -25.44 10.92 -20.76
C SER A 118 -24.03 10.76 -20.16
N LEU A 119 -23.01 10.51 -21.00
CA LEU A 119 -21.60 10.50 -20.57
C LEU A 119 -21.18 11.84 -19.95
N GLU A 120 -21.70 12.96 -20.48
CA GLU A 120 -21.49 14.29 -19.90
C GLU A 120 -22.14 14.40 -18.52
N GLY A 121 -23.36 13.87 -18.38
CA GLY A 121 -24.08 13.77 -17.12
C GLY A 121 -23.32 12.98 -16.06
N PHE A 122 -22.78 11.81 -16.43
CA PHE A 122 -21.91 11.04 -15.56
C PHE A 122 -20.70 11.85 -15.08
N TRP A 123 -20.01 12.56 -15.98
CA TRP A 123 -18.87 13.38 -15.59
C TRP A 123 -19.26 14.58 -14.71
N ARG A 124 -20.44 15.16 -14.98
CA ARG A 124 -21.00 16.26 -14.20
C ARG A 124 -21.24 15.86 -12.74
N ILE A 125 -21.87 14.72 -12.48
CA ILE A 125 -22.14 14.28 -11.10
C ILE A 125 -20.85 13.97 -10.33
N GLN A 126 -19.82 13.41 -10.99
CA GLN A 126 -18.51 13.20 -10.36
C GLN A 126 -17.88 14.56 -9.96
N ARG A 127 -17.99 15.57 -10.81
CA ARG A 127 -17.47 16.92 -10.54
C ARG A 127 -18.24 17.61 -9.42
N GLU A 128 -19.56 17.54 -9.42
CA GLU A 128 -20.42 18.09 -8.36
C GLU A 128 -20.09 17.44 -7.01
N THR A 129 -19.93 16.12 -6.99
CA THR A 129 -19.51 15.36 -5.79
C THR A 129 -18.16 15.88 -5.28
N TRP A 130 -17.17 16.02 -6.16
CA TRP A 130 -15.87 16.55 -5.78
C TRP A 130 -15.93 17.99 -5.25
N GLN A 131 -16.67 18.86 -5.94
CA GLN A 131 -16.84 20.26 -5.54
C GLN A 131 -17.54 20.38 -4.19
N TYR A 132 -18.56 19.55 -3.93
CA TYR A 132 -19.23 19.47 -2.65
C TYR A 132 -18.24 19.12 -1.52
N HIS A 133 -17.50 18.01 -1.66
CA HIS A 133 -16.54 17.57 -0.64
C HIS A 133 -15.41 18.58 -0.38
N ARG A 134 -15.00 19.36 -1.39
CA ARG A 134 -14.02 20.44 -1.20
C ARG A 134 -14.54 21.64 -0.42
N ARG A 135 -15.85 21.86 -0.42
CA ARG A 135 -16.51 23.01 0.24
C ARG A 135 -17.01 22.66 1.65
N VAL A 136 -17.21 21.38 1.95
CA VAL A 136 -17.52 20.94 3.32
C VAL A 136 -16.33 21.27 4.22
N GLY A 137 -16.55 22.16 5.18
CA GLY A 137 -15.48 22.52 6.10
C GLY A 137 -15.25 21.47 7.19
N ASN A 138 -14.07 21.53 7.80
CA ASN A 138 -13.51 20.51 8.67
C ASN A 138 -13.07 21.07 10.04
N SER A 139 -13.73 22.14 10.50
CA SER A 139 -13.46 22.77 11.80
C SER A 139 -14.52 22.37 12.85
N PRO A 140 -14.15 22.29 14.14
CA PRO A 140 -15.10 22.27 15.25
C PRO A 140 -16.15 23.39 15.20
N ASP A 141 -15.82 24.55 14.60
CA ASP A 141 -16.75 25.68 14.43
C ASP A 141 -17.91 25.36 13.48
N ILE A 142 -17.70 24.41 12.56
CA ILE A 142 -18.69 23.96 11.58
C ILE A 142 -19.44 22.75 12.12
N HIS A 143 -18.71 21.82 12.74
CA HIS A 143 -19.29 20.64 13.37
C HIS A 143 -18.54 20.33 14.67
N PRO A 144 -19.17 20.47 15.86
CA PRO A 144 -18.49 20.32 17.16
C PRO A 144 -17.76 18.98 17.34
N TYR A 145 -18.26 17.91 16.71
CA TYR A 145 -17.66 16.57 16.74
C TYR A 145 -16.66 16.32 15.59
N CYS A 146 -16.20 17.35 14.90
CA CYS A 146 -15.14 17.21 13.92
C CYS A 146 -13.86 16.70 14.60
N SER A 147 -13.19 15.74 13.97
CA SER A 147 -11.97 15.12 14.49
C SER A 147 -10.96 14.88 13.36
N PRO A 148 -9.65 15.06 13.63
CA PRO A 148 -8.63 14.71 12.67
C PRO A 148 -8.43 13.19 12.59
N TRP A 149 -8.07 12.66 11.42
CA TRP A 149 -7.99 11.22 11.17
C TRP A 149 -7.02 10.47 12.09
N TYR A 150 -5.90 11.10 12.50
CA TYR A 150 -4.92 10.46 13.38
C TYR A 150 -5.46 10.24 14.80
N SER A 151 -6.44 11.03 15.23
CA SER A 151 -7.09 10.85 16.54
C SER A 151 -7.91 9.56 16.60
N TRP A 152 -8.30 9.03 15.44
CA TRP A 152 -9.08 7.80 15.33
C TRP A 152 -8.28 6.57 15.71
N LEU A 153 -6.94 6.60 15.59
CA LEU A 153 -6.07 5.48 15.94
C LEU A 153 -6.13 5.11 17.43
N VAL A 154 -6.49 6.07 18.28
CA VAL A 154 -6.59 5.88 19.74
C VAL A 154 -7.98 6.16 20.27
N MET A 155 -8.97 6.41 19.40
CA MET A 155 -10.33 6.80 19.79
C MET A 155 -10.36 8.04 20.71
N ALA A 156 -9.51 9.03 20.45
CA ALA A 156 -9.45 10.22 21.30
C ALA A 156 -10.72 11.08 21.24
N ARG A 157 -11.51 10.97 20.16
CA ARG A 157 -12.77 11.70 19.97
C ARG A 157 -13.87 10.80 19.36
N PRO A 158 -14.74 10.22 20.20
CA PRO A 158 -15.98 9.56 19.76
C PRO A 158 -16.95 10.54 19.09
N ILE A 159 -17.84 10.03 18.26
CA ILE A 159 -18.86 10.83 17.56
C ILE A 159 -20.20 10.64 18.26
N ALA A 160 -20.85 11.71 18.71
CA ALA A 160 -22.22 11.62 19.21
C ALA A 160 -23.21 11.55 18.03
N TYR A 161 -24.08 10.53 18.02
CA TYR A 161 -25.23 10.46 17.11
C TYR A 161 -26.49 11.04 17.72
N PHE A 162 -26.60 11.00 19.04
CA PHE A 162 -27.75 11.54 19.74
C PHE A 162 -27.29 12.27 21.00
N TYR A 163 -27.91 13.41 21.25
CA TYR A 163 -27.72 14.18 22.46
C TYR A 163 -29.01 14.95 22.76
N GLN A 164 -29.67 14.61 23.87
CA GLN A 164 -30.87 15.30 24.32
C GLN A 164 -30.80 15.57 25.81
N LYS A 165 -31.05 16.82 26.19
CA LYS A 165 -31.30 17.19 27.59
C LYS A 165 -32.79 17.04 27.87
N SER A 166 -33.15 16.16 28.80
CA SER A 166 -34.51 16.06 29.30
C SER A 166 -34.82 17.26 30.20
N GLY A 167 -35.98 17.89 29.99
CA GLY A 167 -36.41 19.07 30.75
C GLY A 167 -36.72 18.79 32.23
N GLN A 168 -36.91 17.51 32.60
CA GLN A 168 -37.09 17.11 34.00
C GLN A 168 -35.75 16.61 34.57
N PHE A 169 -35.35 17.20 35.70
CA PHE A 169 -34.18 16.83 36.51
C PHE A 169 -32.80 16.92 35.85
N GLY A 170 -32.66 17.55 34.68
CA GLY A 170 -31.37 17.73 34.02
C GLY A 170 -30.75 16.43 33.50
N LEU A 171 -31.55 15.38 33.30
CA LEU A 171 -31.09 14.12 32.74
C LEU A 171 -30.62 14.32 31.30
N ILE A 172 -29.44 13.80 30.96
CA ILE A 172 -28.87 13.86 29.61
C ILE A 172 -28.86 12.45 29.03
N ASN A 173 -29.51 12.29 27.88
CA ASN A 173 -29.46 11.07 27.10
C ASN A 173 -28.54 11.29 25.90
N ASP A 174 -27.49 10.49 25.79
CA ASP A 174 -26.58 10.53 24.66
C ASP A 174 -26.30 9.13 24.09
N VAL A 175 -26.03 9.10 22.78
CA VAL A 175 -25.63 7.89 22.07
C VAL A 175 -24.37 8.23 21.29
N HIS A 176 -23.27 7.59 21.65
CA HIS A 176 -21.97 7.78 21.02
C HIS A 176 -21.59 6.59 20.18
N ALA A 177 -21.18 6.86 18.94
CA ALA A 177 -20.49 5.92 18.10
C ALA A 177 -19.02 5.86 18.52
N MET A 178 -18.64 4.73 19.11
CA MET A 178 -17.27 4.42 19.47
C MET A 178 -17.00 2.93 19.17
N ALA A 179 -15.77 2.60 18.77
CA ALA A 179 -15.39 1.19 18.65
C ALA A 179 -15.13 0.60 20.05
N ASN A 180 -14.83 -0.69 20.13
CA ASN A 180 -14.26 -1.26 21.36
C ASN A 180 -12.83 -0.73 21.54
N PRO A 181 -12.52 0.04 22.61
CA PRO A 181 -11.22 0.66 22.78
C PRO A 181 -10.07 -0.34 22.84
N ILE A 182 -10.28 -1.47 23.53
CA ILE A 182 -9.28 -2.54 23.66
C ILE A 182 -8.93 -3.07 22.27
N LEU A 183 -9.95 -3.48 21.49
CA LEU A 183 -9.71 -4.01 20.15
C LEU A 183 -9.02 -3.00 19.24
N LEU A 184 -9.41 -1.73 19.31
CA LEU A 184 -8.82 -0.69 18.49
C LEU A 184 -7.35 -0.45 18.87
N TRP A 185 -7.05 -0.25 20.15
CA TRP A 185 -5.69 0.05 20.60
C TRP A 185 -4.73 -1.10 20.32
N PHE A 186 -5.15 -2.34 20.56
CA PHE A 186 -4.33 -3.51 20.23
C PHE A 186 -4.16 -3.69 18.72
N SER A 187 -5.17 -3.39 17.91
CA SER A 187 -5.05 -3.39 16.44
C SER A 187 -4.04 -2.35 15.95
N THR A 188 -4.16 -1.10 16.42
CA THR A 188 -3.22 -0.02 16.11
C THR A 188 -1.80 -0.34 16.58
N GLY A 189 -1.66 -0.89 17.79
CA GLY A 189 -0.37 -1.35 18.32
C GLY A 189 0.24 -2.48 17.47
N ALA A 190 -0.56 -3.46 17.07
CA ALA A 190 -0.12 -4.55 16.21
C ALA A 190 0.35 -4.03 14.83
N MET A 191 -0.38 -3.09 14.23
CA MET A 191 0.04 -2.46 12.97
C MET A 191 1.37 -1.72 13.14
N ALA A 192 1.54 -0.94 14.21
CA ALA A 192 2.78 -0.23 14.49
C ALA A 192 3.97 -1.20 14.70
N LEU A 193 3.76 -2.30 15.42
CA LEU A 193 4.78 -3.34 15.64
C LEU A 193 5.17 -4.04 14.33
N LEU A 194 4.19 -4.43 13.51
CA LEU A 194 4.46 -5.05 12.21
C LEU A 194 5.22 -4.10 11.29
N THR A 195 4.82 -2.84 11.18
CA THR A 195 5.55 -1.85 10.39
C THR A 195 6.96 -1.62 10.95
N GLY A 196 7.10 -1.49 12.27
CA GLY A 196 8.38 -1.31 12.94
C GLY A 196 9.35 -2.48 12.73
N THR A 197 8.86 -3.72 12.83
CA THR A 197 9.68 -4.92 12.60
C THR A 197 10.17 -5.02 11.16
N VAL A 198 9.32 -4.68 10.17
CA VAL A 198 9.71 -4.64 8.75
C VAL A 198 10.77 -3.58 8.49
N ILE A 199 10.60 -2.37 9.05
CA ILE A 199 11.59 -1.28 8.94
C ILE A 199 12.91 -1.71 9.58
N TRP A 200 12.86 -2.27 10.78
CA TRP A 200 14.03 -2.76 11.51
C TRP A 200 14.80 -3.84 10.74
N GLN A 201 14.09 -4.81 10.16
CA GLN A 201 14.69 -5.84 9.31
C GLN A 201 15.42 -5.21 8.11
N LYS A 202 14.81 -4.21 7.46
CA LYS A 202 15.44 -3.51 6.32
C LYS A 202 16.67 -2.70 6.72
N ILE A 203 16.63 -2.00 7.86
CA ILE A 203 17.81 -1.29 8.41
C ILE A 203 18.94 -2.28 8.70
N ARG A 204 18.63 -3.41 9.36
CA ARG A 204 19.62 -4.45 9.65
C ARG A 204 20.22 -5.04 8.37
N GLN A 205 19.39 -5.40 7.40
CA GLN A 205 19.86 -5.91 6.09
C GLN A 205 20.82 -4.94 5.41
N PHE A 206 20.48 -3.65 5.37
CA PHE A 206 21.33 -2.62 4.77
C PHE A 206 22.66 -2.46 5.53
N SER A 207 22.62 -2.43 6.87
CA SER A 207 23.85 -2.34 7.68
C SER A 207 24.78 -3.54 7.51
N SER A 208 24.24 -4.76 7.45
CA SER A 208 25.02 -5.97 7.21
C SER A 208 25.66 -5.98 5.82
N GLN A 209 24.95 -5.49 4.80
CA GLN A 209 25.51 -5.35 3.45
C GLN A 209 26.68 -4.36 3.42
N ALA A 210 26.53 -3.17 4.02
CA ALA A 210 27.58 -2.15 4.06
C ALA A 210 28.85 -2.64 4.78
N ILE A 211 28.70 -3.37 5.89
CA ILE A 211 29.83 -3.97 6.62
C ILE A 211 30.53 -5.03 5.76
N ASN A 212 29.77 -5.91 5.11
CA ASN A 212 30.33 -6.97 4.27
C ASN A 212 31.10 -6.41 3.07
N GLU A 213 30.63 -5.34 2.44
CA GLU A 213 31.36 -4.67 1.36
C GLU A 213 32.67 -4.04 1.84
N SER A 214 32.63 -3.37 2.99
CA SER A 214 33.82 -2.77 3.60
C SER A 214 34.89 -3.83 3.91
N LEU A 215 34.48 -4.96 4.48
CA LEU A 215 35.37 -6.09 4.77
C LEU A 215 35.94 -6.71 3.48
N ARG A 216 35.13 -6.88 2.43
CA ARG A 216 35.61 -7.37 1.13
C ARG A 216 36.65 -6.44 0.50
N GLY A 217 36.46 -5.12 0.60
CA GLY A 217 37.42 -4.12 0.12
C GLY A 217 38.75 -4.15 0.89
N LEU A 218 38.70 -4.35 2.20
CA LEU A 218 39.91 -4.50 3.01
C LEU A 218 40.66 -5.80 2.67
N LEU A 219 39.96 -6.92 2.54
CA LEU A 219 40.55 -8.22 2.20
C LEU A 219 41.15 -8.23 0.79
N SER A 220 40.53 -7.56 -0.18
CA SER A 220 41.10 -7.43 -1.54
C SER A 220 42.37 -6.58 -1.54
N THR A 221 42.40 -5.50 -0.76
CA THR A 221 43.59 -4.65 -0.58
C THR A 221 44.73 -5.40 0.12
N LEU A 222 44.42 -6.19 1.15
CA LEU A 222 45.43 -7.03 1.81
C LEU A 222 46.00 -8.08 0.85
N ARG A 223 45.14 -8.71 0.03
CA ARG A 223 45.59 -9.68 -0.99
C ARG A 223 46.48 -9.07 -2.07
N SER A 224 46.25 -7.82 -2.47
CA SER A 224 47.09 -7.15 -3.48
C SER A 224 48.46 -6.71 -2.96
N ILE A 225 48.62 -6.58 -1.64
CA ILE A 225 49.90 -6.23 -0.99
C ILE A 225 50.74 -7.48 -0.69
N THR A 226 50.11 -8.65 -0.44
CA THR A 226 50.82 -9.91 -0.16
C THR A 226 51.73 -10.51 -1.26
N PRO A 227 51.60 -10.29 -2.57
CA PRO A 227 52.53 -10.89 -3.55
C PRO A 227 53.95 -10.31 -3.53
N LEU A 228 54.23 -9.26 -2.73
CA LEU A 228 55.58 -8.66 -2.64
C LEU A 228 56.50 -9.31 -1.58
N ILE A 229 56.03 -10.26 -0.78
CA ILE A 229 56.80 -10.80 0.36
C ILE A 229 57.37 -12.22 0.09
N CYS A 230 56.95 -12.90 -0.98
CA CYS A 230 57.45 -14.25 -1.32
C CYS A 230 58.08 -14.28 -2.73
N SER A 231 59.25 -13.67 -2.91
CA SER A 231 60.17 -14.05 -3.99
C SER A 231 61.44 -14.60 -3.34
N PRO A 232 61.67 -15.92 -3.36
CA PRO A 232 62.94 -16.47 -2.93
C PRO A 232 63.96 -16.22 -4.06
N GLY A 233 64.98 -15.42 -3.75
CA GLY A 233 66.23 -15.34 -4.51
C GLY A 233 67.15 -16.51 -4.21
#